data_AF-A0A7V0PTD2-F1
#
_entry.id   AF-A0A7V0PTD2-F1
#
_cell.length_a   1.000
_cell.length_b   1.000
_cell.length_c   1.000
_cell.angle_alpha   90.00
_cell.angle_beta   90.00
_cell.angle_gamma   90.00
#
_symmetry.space_group_name_H-M   'P 1'
#
loop_
_entity.id
_entity.type
_entity.pdbx_description
1 polymer ?
#
loop_
_entity_poly.entity_id
_entity_poly.type
_entity_poly.pdbx_seq_one_letter_code
_entity_poly.pdbx_strand_id
1 'polypeptide(L)'
;MKPLSGRPVFFLVLIAVISIFTFQKQIIFAQPARPEIVSPNEFLNGKFEKRFTPASEVAAYCQRLAGTSERVMLRTYGRTPEGRILSVLIISSPENLKNLEQIRADNLRLTRPRKARSVSELE
;
A
#
# COMPACT_ATOMS: atom_id res chain seq x y z
N MET A 1 -39.45 -57.19 3.20
CA MET A 1 -37.99 -56.90 3.11
C MET A 1 -37.81 -55.49 2.56
N LYS A 2 -37.23 -54.55 3.33
CA LYS A 2 -37.00 -53.15 2.91
C LYS A 2 -35.55 -52.99 2.45
N PRO A 3 -35.25 -52.39 1.28
CA PRO A 3 -33.87 -52.17 0.88
C PRO A 3 -33.32 -50.93 1.61
N LEU A 4 -32.38 -51.17 2.53
CA LEU A 4 -31.45 -50.18 3.05
C LEU A 4 -30.28 -50.07 2.07
N SER A 5 -30.23 -49.07 1.18
CA SER A 5 -29.01 -48.84 0.38
C SER A 5 -28.80 -47.39 -0.13
N GLY A 6 -29.37 -46.38 0.53
CA GLY A 6 -29.19 -44.96 0.15
C GLY A 6 -28.23 -44.13 1.02
N ARG A 7 -27.64 -44.70 2.07
CA ARG A 7 -26.98 -43.94 3.14
C ARG A 7 -25.48 -43.58 2.94
N PRO A 8 -24.63 -44.32 2.20
CA PRO A 8 -23.20 -43.99 2.10
C PRO A 8 -22.88 -42.96 1.01
N VAL A 9 -23.64 -42.93 -0.10
CA VAL A 9 -23.40 -42.01 -1.23
C VAL A 9 -23.64 -40.56 -0.81
N PHE A 10 -24.69 -40.32 -0.02
CA PHE A 10 -24.98 -38.99 0.52
C PHE A 10 -23.88 -38.47 1.45
N PHE A 11 -23.28 -39.37 2.25
CA PHE A 11 -22.16 -39.04 3.13
C PHE A 11 -20.90 -38.69 2.34
N LEU A 12 -20.61 -39.40 1.25
CA LEU A 12 -19.47 -39.11 0.37
C LEU A 12 -19.64 -37.78 -0.38
N VAL A 13 -20.85 -37.48 -0.86
CA VAL A 13 -21.14 -36.18 -1.49
C VAL A 13 -21.03 -35.04 -0.48
N LEU A 14 -21.48 -35.23 0.77
CA LEU A 14 -21.34 -34.24 1.82
C LEU A 14 -19.87 -33.97 2.18
N ILE A 15 -19.04 -35.02 2.27
CA ILE A 15 -17.59 -34.89 2.51
C ILE A 15 -16.90 -34.16 1.34
N ALA A 16 -17.31 -34.44 0.10
CA ALA A 16 -16.79 -33.74 -1.09
C ALA A 16 -17.14 -32.25 -1.09
N VAL A 17 -18.38 -31.89 -0.72
CA VAL A 17 -18.81 -30.48 -0.61
C VAL A 17 -18.07 -29.75 0.51
N ILE A 18 -17.86 -30.40 1.66
CA ILE A 18 -17.06 -29.85 2.76
C ILE A 18 -15.59 -29.63 2.33
N SER A 19 -14.99 -30.56 1.59
CA SER A 19 -13.64 -30.40 1.03
C SER A 19 -13.52 -29.24 0.04
N ILE A 20 -14.53 -29.02 -0.82
CA ILE A 20 -14.54 -27.89 -1.74
C ILE A 20 -14.64 -26.56 -0.97
N PHE A 21 -15.43 -26.53 0.11
CA PHE A 21 -15.55 -25.36 0.98
C PHE A 21 -14.27 -25.05 1.78
N THR A 22 -13.53 -26.07 2.23
CA THR A 22 -12.25 -25.87 2.93
C THR A 22 -11.14 -25.44 1.97
N PHE A 23 -11.14 -25.92 0.72
CA PHE A 23 -10.15 -25.55 -0.30
C PHE A 23 -10.27 -24.08 -0.73
N GLN A 24 -11.49 -23.56 -0.87
CA GLN A 24 -11.75 -22.13 -1.14
C GLN A 24 -11.14 -21.21 -0.06
N LYS A 25 -11.18 -21.63 1.21
CA LYS A 25 -10.62 -20.82 2.31
C LYS A 25 -9.09 -20.69 2.23
N GLN A 26 -8.37 -21.68 1.73
CA GLN A 26 -6.91 -21.62 1.60
C GLN A 26 -6.44 -20.53 0.62
N ILE A 27 -7.22 -20.23 -0.41
CA ILE A 27 -6.91 -19.17 -1.39
C ILE A 27 -7.07 -17.78 -0.76
N ILE A 28 -8.07 -17.60 0.12
CA ILE A 28 -8.40 -16.30 0.74
C ILE A 28 -7.37 -15.90 1.81
N PHE A 29 -6.73 -16.85 2.49
CA PHE A 29 -5.72 -16.59 3.54
C PHE A 29 -4.27 -16.53 3.01
N ALA A 30 -4.04 -16.77 1.73
CA ALA A 30 -2.74 -16.58 1.11
C ALA A 30 -2.40 -15.08 1.11
N GLN A 31 -1.78 -14.59 2.18
CA GLN A 31 -1.24 -13.25 2.21
C GLN A 31 -0.13 -13.16 1.16
N PRO A 32 -0.17 -12.18 0.24
CA PRO A 32 0.94 -11.96 -0.67
C PRO A 32 2.21 -11.79 0.18
N ALA A 33 3.30 -12.40 -0.27
CA ALA A 33 4.60 -12.28 0.38
C ALA A 33 4.89 -10.78 0.60
N ARG A 34 4.96 -10.35 1.87
CA ARG A 34 5.29 -8.97 2.17
C ARG A 34 6.76 -8.81 1.84
N PRO A 35 7.14 -7.85 0.98
CA PRO A 35 8.55 -7.59 0.74
C PRO A 35 9.21 -7.27 2.09
N GLU A 36 10.34 -7.91 2.35
CA GLU A 36 11.10 -7.71 3.58
C GLU A 36 11.70 -6.29 3.55
N ILE A 37 11.09 -5.39 4.32
CA ILE A 37 11.53 -4.01 4.42
C ILE A 37 12.65 -3.96 5.46
N VAL A 38 13.87 -3.67 5.00
CA VAL A 38 15.03 -3.51 5.87
C VAL A 38 14.91 -2.22 6.69
N SER A 39 15.18 -2.33 7.98
CA SER A 39 15.14 -1.20 8.89
C SER A 39 16.27 -0.18 8.59
N PRO A 40 16.12 1.09 8.98
CA PRO A 40 17.19 2.08 8.81
C PRO A 40 18.50 1.65 9.50
N ASN A 41 18.40 1.03 10.68
CA ASN A 41 19.58 0.62 11.45
C ASN A 41 20.34 -0.52 10.76
N GLU A 42 19.62 -1.50 10.21
CA GLU A 42 20.21 -2.58 9.39
C GLU A 42 20.82 -2.03 8.11
N PHE A 43 20.12 -1.14 7.39
CA PHE A 43 20.64 -0.51 6.17
C PHE A 43 21.93 0.29 6.44
N LEU A 44 22.00 0.94 7.59
CA LEU A 44 23.16 1.74 8.01
C LEU A 44 24.22 0.91 8.77
N ASN A 45 24.09 -0.42 8.84
CA ASN A 45 25.02 -1.32 9.54
C ASN A 45 25.29 -0.89 11.00
N GLY A 46 24.24 -0.50 11.75
CA GLY A 46 24.36 -0.11 13.16
C GLY A 46 24.92 1.29 13.41
N LYS A 47 25.03 2.14 12.37
CA LYS A 47 25.56 3.51 12.47
C LYS A 47 24.51 4.57 12.83
N PHE A 48 23.21 4.23 12.76
CA PHE A 48 22.10 5.19 12.91
C PHE A 48 22.16 5.98 14.22
N GLU A 49 22.54 5.32 15.31
CA GLU A 49 22.64 5.95 16.64
C GLU A 49 24.05 6.43 16.99
N LYS A 50 25.06 6.04 16.19
CA LYS A 50 26.48 6.24 16.53
C LYS A 50 27.08 7.50 15.93
N ARG A 51 26.44 8.06 14.88
CA ARG A 51 26.91 9.26 14.19
C ARG A 51 25.79 10.00 13.49
N PHE A 52 26.08 11.24 13.12
CA PHE A 52 25.28 11.97 12.16
C PHE A 52 25.16 11.19 10.83
N THR A 53 23.93 11.08 10.31
CA THR A 53 23.64 10.42 9.03
C THR A 53 23.61 11.46 7.91
N PRO A 54 24.56 11.43 6.95
CA PRO A 54 24.58 12.35 5.81
C PRO A 54 23.31 12.24 4.97
N ALA A 55 22.90 13.36 4.37
CA ALA A 55 21.72 13.42 3.51
C ALA A 55 21.78 12.41 2.34
N SER A 56 22.97 12.08 1.83
CA SER A 56 23.17 11.07 0.79
C SER A 56 22.81 9.66 1.25
N GLU A 57 23.10 9.30 2.50
CA GLU A 57 22.74 7.99 3.07
C GLU A 57 21.23 7.90 3.30
N VAL A 58 20.60 9.00 3.75
CA VAL A 58 19.14 9.09 3.86
C VAL A 58 18.49 8.94 2.48
N ALA A 59 19.00 9.64 1.46
CA ALA A 59 18.51 9.54 0.09
C ALA A 59 18.63 8.12 -0.46
N ALA A 60 19.77 7.44 -0.21
CA ALA A 60 19.98 6.05 -0.61
C ALA A 60 18.99 5.10 0.08
N TYR A 61 18.71 5.30 1.37
CA TYR A 61 17.71 4.50 2.08
C TYR A 61 16.31 4.71 1.50
N CYS A 62 15.91 5.97 1.27
CA CYS A 62 14.63 6.30 0.64
C CYS A 62 14.49 5.67 -0.75
N GLN A 63 15.56 5.65 -1.55
CA GLN A 63 15.56 5.01 -2.86
C GLN A 63 15.40 3.49 -2.75
N ARG A 64 16.08 2.86 -1.78
CA ARG A 64 15.91 1.43 -1.50
C ARG A 64 14.47 1.10 -1.06
N LEU A 65 13.91 1.92 -0.17
CA LEU A 65 12.55 1.74 0.34
C LEU A 65 11.49 1.86 -0.77
N ALA A 66 11.66 2.81 -1.69
CA ALA A 66 10.79 2.96 -2.85
C ALA A 66 10.90 1.77 -3.84
N GLY A 67 12.06 1.11 -3.89
CA GLY A 67 12.25 -0.09 -4.71
C GLY A 67 11.68 -1.38 -4.12
N THR A 68 11.44 -1.42 -2.80
CA THR A 68 10.95 -2.62 -2.11
C THR A 68 9.48 -2.55 -1.71
N SER A 69 8.87 -1.37 -1.60
CA SER A 69 7.51 -1.21 -1.09
C SER A 69 6.57 -0.57 -2.11
N GLU A 70 5.45 -1.23 -2.43
CA GLU A 70 4.36 -0.66 -3.24
C GLU A 70 3.65 0.53 -2.56
N ARG A 71 3.94 0.79 -1.29
CA ARG A 71 3.37 1.88 -0.49
C ARG A 71 4.21 3.15 -0.52
N VAL A 72 5.33 3.12 -1.23
CA VAL A 72 6.33 4.19 -1.21
C VAL A 72 6.66 4.58 -2.65
N MET A 73 6.57 5.88 -2.95
CA MET A 73 6.93 6.44 -4.23
C MET A 73 7.96 7.54 -4.04
N LEU A 74 9.10 7.44 -4.71
CA LEU A 74 10.10 8.51 -4.76
C LEU A 74 9.90 9.31 -6.05
N ARG A 75 9.63 10.62 -5.94
CA ARG A 75 9.54 11.53 -7.10
C ARG A 75 10.60 12.61 -7.04
N THR A 76 11.36 12.74 -8.11
CA THR A 76 12.29 13.86 -8.30
C THR A 76 11.54 15.06 -8.86
N TYR A 77 11.69 16.21 -8.22
CA TYR A 77 11.07 17.47 -8.67
C TYR A 77 12.07 18.47 -9.24
N GLY A 78 13.37 18.25 -9.04
CA GLY A 78 14.37 19.15 -9.61
C GLY A 78 15.80 18.78 -9.22
N ARG A 79 16.71 19.70 -9.55
CA ARG A 79 18.10 19.68 -9.13
C ARG A 79 18.52 21.06 -8.65
N THR A 80 19.42 21.10 -7.66
CA THR A 80 20.05 22.36 -7.25
C THR A 80 21.06 22.81 -8.31
N PRO A 81 21.51 24.08 -8.29
CA PRO A 81 22.58 24.56 -9.19
C PRO A 81 23.87 23.74 -9.10
N GLU A 82 24.17 23.20 -7.91
CA GLU A 82 25.31 22.32 -7.66
C GLU A 82 25.05 20.86 -8.08
N GLY A 83 23.94 20.59 -8.78
CA GLY A 83 23.61 19.28 -9.33
C GLY A 83 22.98 18.29 -8.34
N ARG A 84 22.64 18.69 -7.10
CA ARG A 84 22.03 17.78 -6.12
C ARG A 84 20.58 17.48 -6.50
N ILE A 85 20.20 16.21 -6.50
CA ILE A 85 18.84 15.77 -6.81
C ILE A 85 17.91 16.16 -5.66
N LEU A 86 16.80 16.81 -6.01
CA LEU A 86 15.73 17.13 -5.08
C LEU A 86 14.54 16.19 -5.32
N SER A 87 14.24 15.37 -4.31
CA SER A 87 13.18 14.37 -4.38
C SER A 87 12.24 14.46 -3.19
N VAL A 88 11.00 14.03 -3.39
CA VAL A 88 9.99 13.83 -2.36
C VAL A 88 9.70 12.34 -2.23
N LEU A 89 9.62 11.86 -1.00
CA LEU A 89 9.15 10.51 -0.68
C LEU A 89 7.68 10.59 -0.29
N ILE A 90 6.82 9.88 -1.01
CA ILE A 90 5.39 9.84 -0.78
C ILE A 90 5.03 8.45 -0.24
N ILE A 91 4.41 8.40 0.93
CA ILE A 91 4.02 7.16 1.61
C ILE A 91 2.50 7.12 1.71
N SER A 92 1.87 6.10 1.12
CA SER A 92 0.42 5.93 1.20
C SER A 92 -0.02 4.49 0.90
N SER A 93 -1.33 4.24 0.81
CA SER A 93 -1.82 2.98 0.24
C SER A 93 -1.50 2.92 -1.28
N PRO A 94 -1.34 1.72 -1.87
CA PRO A 94 -1.12 1.60 -3.31
C PRO A 94 -2.24 2.24 -4.14
N GLU A 95 -3.48 2.18 -3.65
CA GLU A 95 -4.64 2.84 -4.25
C GLU A 95 -4.50 4.37 -4.26
N ASN A 96 -4.10 4.98 -3.15
CA ASN A 96 -3.87 6.42 -3.09
C ASN A 96 -2.72 6.86 -3.99
N LEU A 97 -1.65 6.06 -4.06
CA LEU A 97 -0.52 6.34 -4.95
C LEU A 97 -0.92 6.31 -6.43
N LYS A 98 -1.85 5.43 -6.82
CA LYS A 98 -2.44 5.42 -8.17
C LYS A 98 -3.30 6.67 -8.43
N ASN A 99 -3.97 7.19 -7.41
CA ASN A 99 -4.89 8.33 -7.49
C ASN A 99 -4.27 9.67 -7.02
N LEU A 100 -2.94 9.77 -6.97
CA LEU A 100 -2.22 10.89 -6.35
C LEU A 100 -2.62 12.27 -6.90
N GLU A 101 -2.76 12.40 -8.23
CA GLU A 101 -3.14 13.68 -8.84
C GLU A 101 -4.58 14.08 -8.53
N GLN A 102 -5.49 13.10 -8.45
CA GLN A 102 -6.87 13.35 -8.06
C GLN A 102 -6.92 13.86 -6.62
N ILE A 103 -6.24 13.18 -5.70
CA ILE A 103 -6.14 13.59 -4.29
C ILE A 103 -5.55 15.00 -4.17
N ARG A 104 -4.49 15.30 -4.94
CA ARG A 104 -3.88 16.63 -4.97
C ARG A 104 -4.86 17.71 -5.44
N ALA A 105 -5.61 17.43 -6.51
CA ALA A 105 -6.60 18.34 -7.05
C ALA A 105 -7.77 18.57 -6.07
N ASP A 106 -8.24 17.50 -5.43
CA ASP A 106 -9.29 17.53 -4.41
C ASP A 106 -8.86 18.40 -3.22
N ASN A 107 -7.65 18.17 -2.69
CA ASN A 107 -7.07 18.99 -1.63
C ASN A 107 -6.96 20.46 -2.02
N LEU A 108 -6.57 20.76 -3.26
CA LEU A 108 -6.50 22.14 -3.77
C LEU A 108 -7.87 22.80 -3.90
N ARG A 109 -8.95 22.04 -4.17
CA ARG A 109 -10.31 22.62 -4.17
C ARG A 109 -10.73 23.05 -2.77
N LEU A 110 -10.33 22.31 -1.74
CA LEU A 110 -10.65 22.61 -0.34
C LEU A 110 -9.94 23.87 0.18
N THR A 111 -8.82 24.29 -0.43
CA THR A 111 -8.12 25.52 -0.02
C THR A 111 -8.79 26.80 -0.54
N ARG A 112 -9.71 26.69 -1.51
CA ARG A 112 -10.47 27.85 -1.98
C ARG A 112 -11.58 28.14 -0.98
N PRO A 113 -11.70 29.39 -0.48
CA PRO A 113 -12.89 29.76 0.26
C PRO A 113 -14.09 29.47 -0.63
N ARG A 114 -15.04 28.68 -0.13
CA ARG A 114 -16.34 28.50 -0.77
C ARG A 114 -16.83 29.92 -1.05
N LYS A 115 -16.93 30.33 -2.32
CA LYS A 115 -17.61 31.59 -2.66
C LYS A 115 -18.92 31.51 -1.88
N ALA A 116 -19.05 32.36 -0.86
CA ALA A 116 -20.30 32.47 -0.13
C ALA A 116 -21.34 32.65 -1.23
N ARG A 117 -22.29 31.71 -1.28
CA ARG A 117 -23.44 31.77 -2.17
C ARG A 117 -23.89 33.23 -2.14
N SER A 118 -23.78 33.93 -3.25
CA SER A 118 -24.09 35.35 -3.28
C SER A 118 -25.52 35.48 -2.77
N VAL A 119 -25.70 36.32 -1.74
CA VAL A 119 -27.00 36.57 -1.10
C VAL A 119 -28.05 37.09 -2.12
N SER A 120 -27.63 37.38 -3.35
CA SER A 120 -28.48 37.68 -4.52
C SER A 120 -29.32 36.50 -5.05
N GLU A 121 -29.23 35.30 -4.49
CA GLU A 121 -30.14 34.18 -4.81
C GLU A 121 -31.30 34.04 -3.80
N LEU A 122 -31.41 34.98 -2.84
CA LEU A 122 -32.43 34.96 -1.78
C LEU A 122 -33.36 36.19 -1.80
N GLU A 123 -33.32 37.01 -2.85
CA GLU A 123 -34.31 38.04 -3.18
C GLU A 123 -35.03 37.68 -4.48
#